data_AF-A0A7U2I560-F1
#
_entry.id   AF-A0A7U2I560-F1
#
_cell.length_a   1.000
_cell.length_b   1.000
_cell.length_c   1.000
_cell.angle_alpha   90.00
_cell.angle_beta   90.00
_cell.angle_gamma   90.00
#
_symmetry.space_group_name_H-M   'P 1'
#
loop_
_entity.id
_entity.type
_entity.pdbx_description
1 polymer ?
#
loop_
_entity_poly.entity_id
_entity_poly.type
_entity_poly.pdbx_seq_one_letter_code
_entity_poly.pdbx_strand_id
1 'polypeptide(L)'
;MDLVQWTSIRDNNEFIAIIPDGDLVITLNNSEECQHASGARFLVSSRQLRSVSSYFEDLFTPELSAEICIGDDGRYHHKVLDFSLAAMSLVMNIAHLQTHMVPRNVTLETFISIITCCNDLSVDIELQPYNNIWAPQLNKLVRSYQYGLEGMRWLLFAYLCDDWYMFRTSAVAMMTKSPLEIDFHGLPFLPDTKEKLNEQRSKAIRALLKDTRMLMTQLTAGLEGCSEFCNALMLGSLSRGLQRAGILHRVLHHSDAPEGVSYERLTELIEYIDVPRMSDEAAPYVCESCRLVYLLDPIIVKAQNRLVIKRKDFGWEA
;
A
#
# COMPACT_ATOMS: atom_id res chain seq x y z
N MET A 1 1.24 -17.16 27.17
CA MET A 1 0.41 -16.62 28.25
C MET A 1 1.30 -15.60 28.92
N ASP A 2 1.25 -14.32 28.55
CA ASP A 2 0.09 -13.45 28.66
C ASP A 2 -0.30 -12.79 27.34
N LEU A 3 -1.45 -13.20 26.81
CA LEU A 3 -2.27 -12.32 26.01
C LEU A 3 -2.99 -11.47 27.05
N VAL A 4 -2.63 -10.19 27.21
CA VAL A 4 -3.54 -9.24 27.87
C VAL A 4 -4.85 -9.36 27.09
N GLN A 5 -5.86 -9.94 27.73
CA GLN A 5 -7.16 -10.17 27.12
C GLN A 5 -7.81 -8.81 26.90
N TRP A 6 -7.56 -8.23 25.73
CA TRP A 6 -8.38 -7.15 25.17
C TRP A 6 -9.73 -7.69 24.64
N THR A 7 -10.14 -8.90 25.03
CA THR A 7 -11.31 -9.62 24.50
C THR A 7 -12.63 -9.27 25.17
N SER A 8 -12.77 -8.10 25.79
CA SER A 8 -14.09 -7.60 26.18
C SER A 8 -14.26 -6.09 26.11
N ILE A 9 -13.52 -5.39 25.23
CA ILE A 9 -13.84 -3.98 24.96
C ILE A 9 -14.94 -3.93 23.91
N ARG A 10 -16.17 -4.16 24.38
CA ARG A 10 -17.40 -3.84 23.67
C ARG A 10 -18.18 -2.86 24.55
N ASP A 11 -18.61 -1.77 23.90
CA ASP A 11 -19.57 -0.74 24.30
C ASP A 11 -19.05 0.48 25.10
N ASN A 12 -19.01 1.60 24.37
CA ASN A 12 -19.39 2.99 24.68
C ASN A 12 -19.04 3.60 26.06
N ASN A 13 -18.28 4.72 26.03
CA ASN A 13 -17.93 5.64 27.14
C ASN A 13 -16.82 5.21 28.13
N GLU A 14 -15.83 4.44 27.68
CA GLU A 14 -14.67 4.08 28.53
C GLU A 14 -13.79 5.30 28.85
N PHE A 15 -13.58 5.58 30.14
CA PHE A 15 -12.65 6.61 30.62
C PHE A 15 -11.36 5.93 31.08
N ILE A 16 -10.28 6.13 30.34
CA ILE A 16 -8.97 5.53 30.52
C ILE A 16 -8.05 6.58 31.15
N ALA A 17 -7.78 6.43 32.44
CA ALA A 17 -6.83 7.31 33.12
C ALA A 17 -5.40 6.82 32.91
N ILE A 18 -4.69 7.41 31.95
CA ILE A 18 -3.25 7.17 31.74
C ILE A 18 -2.48 7.88 32.86
N ILE A 19 -2.86 9.13 33.15
CA ILE A 19 -2.40 9.88 34.32
C ILE A 19 -3.63 10.24 35.16
N PRO A 20 -3.81 9.65 36.35
CA PRO A 20 -4.97 9.93 37.21
C PRO A 20 -5.14 11.40 37.59
N ASP A 21 -4.02 12.12 37.74
CA ASP A 21 -3.98 13.56 38.04
C ASP A 21 -3.80 14.43 36.78
N GLY A 22 -4.13 13.88 35.61
CA GLY A 22 -4.03 14.57 34.33
C GLY A 22 -4.98 15.78 34.25
N ASP A 23 -4.61 16.71 33.38
CA ASP A 23 -5.29 17.99 33.14
C ASP A 23 -5.91 18.08 31.74
N LEU A 24 -5.66 17.09 30.87
CA LEU A 24 -6.20 17.02 29.51
C LEU A 24 -6.98 15.72 29.30
N VAL A 25 -8.18 15.85 28.75
CA VAL A 25 -9.06 14.77 28.31
C VAL A 25 -9.08 14.73 26.79
N ILE A 26 -8.53 13.67 26.21
CA ILE A 26 -8.60 13.40 24.77
C ILE A 26 -9.76 12.45 24.51
N THR A 27 -10.72 12.87 23.68
CA THR A 27 -11.86 12.02 23.30
C THR A 27 -11.67 11.50 21.89
N LEU A 28 -11.67 10.17 21.75
CA LEU A 28 -11.78 9.51 20.44
C LEU A 28 -13.24 9.59 19.99
N ASN A 29 -13.49 10.29 18.88
CA ASN A 29 -14.82 10.32 18.29
C ASN A 29 -14.79 9.80 16.85
N ASN A 30 -15.89 9.21 16.41
CA ASN A 30 -16.08 8.82 15.00
C ASN A 30 -16.98 9.85 14.26
N SER A 31 -17.33 10.97 14.90
CA SER A 31 -18.20 12.01 14.34
C SER A 31 -17.69 13.43 14.66
N GLU A 32 -17.88 14.37 13.74
CA GLU A 32 -17.42 15.77 13.84
C GLU A 32 -18.24 16.64 14.83
N GLU A 33 -19.39 16.18 15.31
CA GLU A 33 -20.25 17.01 16.17
C GLU A 33 -19.75 17.10 17.63
N CYS A 34 -19.57 18.34 18.12
CA CYS A 34 -18.97 18.62 19.44
C CYS A 34 -19.85 18.25 20.65
N GLN A 35 -21.18 18.24 20.52
CA GLN A 35 -22.06 18.44 21.69
C GLN A 35 -22.61 17.17 22.37
N HIS A 36 -22.31 15.96 21.88
CA HIS A 36 -22.56 14.71 22.62
C HIS A 36 -21.43 13.71 22.33
N ALA A 37 -20.30 13.87 23.00
CA ALA A 37 -19.12 13.04 22.76
C ALA A 37 -19.34 11.62 23.36
N SER A 38 -19.90 10.71 22.58
CA SER A 38 -19.86 9.27 22.84
C SER A 38 -18.54 8.74 22.31
N GLY A 39 -17.65 8.29 23.18
CA GLY A 39 -16.31 7.88 22.77
C GLY A 39 -15.41 7.49 23.93
N ALA A 40 -14.31 6.79 23.62
CA ALA A 40 -13.28 6.51 24.63
C ALA A 40 -12.54 7.81 24.98
N ARG A 41 -12.31 8.03 26.27
CA ARG A 41 -11.71 9.25 26.81
C ARG A 41 -10.42 8.91 27.53
N PHE A 42 -9.35 9.62 27.22
CA PHE A 42 -8.04 9.46 27.84
C PHE A 42 -7.75 10.63 28.75
N LEU A 43 -7.52 10.38 30.03
CA LEU A 43 -6.99 11.39 30.95
C LEU A 43 -5.46 11.32 30.95
N VAL A 44 -4.85 12.42 30.52
CA VAL A 44 -3.41 12.54 30.22
C VAL A 44 -2.87 13.86 30.77
N SER A 45 -1.54 13.99 30.80
CA SER A 45 -0.88 15.24 31.15
C SER A 45 -0.62 16.08 29.90
N SER A 46 -1.24 17.25 29.80
CA SER A 46 -0.99 18.21 28.71
C SER A 46 0.49 18.55 28.61
N ARG A 47 1.13 18.79 29.77
CA ARG A 47 2.55 19.12 29.88
C ARG A 47 3.47 18.05 29.28
N GLN A 48 3.19 16.77 29.53
CA GLN A 48 4.01 15.68 28.99
C GLN A 48 3.79 15.55 27.49
N LEU A 49 2.55 15.59 27.02
CA LEU A 49 2.25 15.50 25.58
C LEU A 49 2.89 16.65 24.79
N ARG A 50 2.77 17.88 25.28
CA ARG A 50 3.44 19.06 24.73
C ARG A 50 4.95 18.89 24.57
N SER A 51 5.58 18.22 25.53
CA SER A 51 7.04 17.99 25.49
C SER A 51 7.50 16.99 24.43
N VAL A 52 6.58 16.14 23.94
CA VAL A 52 6.90 15.06 22.97
C VAL A 52 6.08 15.18 21.69
N SER A 53 5.27 16.22 21.51
CA SER A 53 4.41 16.36 20.35
C SER A 53 4.22 17.83 20.01
N SER A 54 4.64 18.22 18.81
CA SER A 54 4.38 19.57 18.29
C SER A 54 2.90 19.82 18.07
N TYR A 55 2.13 18.80 17.68
CA TYR A 55 0.68 18.90 17.57
C TYR A 55 0.05 19.36 18.89
N PHE A 56 0.40 18.69 19.99
CA PHE A 56 -0.12 19.07 21.30
C PHE A 56 0.50 20.37 21.83
N GLU A 57 1.72 20.74 21.45
CA GLU A 57 2.28 22.08 21.75
C GLU A 57 1.47 23.19 21.07
N ASP A 58 1.22 23.03 19.77
CA ASP A 58 0.49 23.98 18.94
C ASP A 58 -0.96 24.12 19.39
N LEU A 59 -1.57 23.05 19.90
CA LEU A 59 -2.94 23.05 20.41
C LEU A 59 -3.17 24.07 21.55
N PHE A 60 -2.13 24.44 22.31
CA PHE A 60 -2.21 25.45 23.37
C PHE A 60 -1.79 26.87 22.92
N THR A 61 -1.58 27.07 21.62
CA THR A 61 -1.31 28.40 21.06
C THR A 61 -2.61 29.19 20.85
N PRO A 62 -2.58 30.54 20.84
CA PRO A 62 -3.76 31.35 20.57
C PRO A 62 -4.49 30.97 19.27
N GLU A 63 -3.73 30.56 18.24
CA GLU A 63 -4.21 30.24 16.90
C GLU A 63 -5.13 29.00 16.88
N LEU A 64 -4.84 27.99 17.70
CA LEU A 64 -5.59 26.73 17.78
C LEU A 64 -6.39 26.57 19.08
N SER A 65 -6.39 27.60 19.94
CA SER A 65 -7.08 27.58 21.24
C SER A 65 -8.59 27.29 21.17
N ALA A 66 -9.22 27.49 20.01
CA ALA A 66 -10.63 27.15 19.79
C ALA A 66 -10.89 25.63 19.72
N GLU A 67 -9.86 24.81 19.48
CA GLU A 67 -9.95 23.35 19.42
C GLU A 67 -9.88 22.68 20.80
N ILE A 68 -9.53 23.45 21.84
CA ILE A 68 -9.57 23.02 23.24
C ILE A 68 -10.70 23.76 23.96
N CYS A 69 -11.53 23.00 24.66
CA CYS A 69 -12.51 23.57 25.59
C CYS A 69 -12.10 23.30 27.03
N ILE A 70 -12.42 24.22 27.95
CA ILE A 70 -12.33 23.94 29.39
C ILE A 70 -13.68 23.39 29.83
N GLY A 71 -13.69 22.15 30.31
CA GLY A 71 -14.89 21.48 30.80
C GLY A 71 -15.31 21.95 32.20
N ASP A 72 -16.53 21.57 32.61
CA ASP A 72 -17.03 21.84 33.97
C ASP A 72 -16.18 21.18 35.07
N ASP A 73 -15.38 20.17 34.70
CA ASP A 73 -14.39 19.51 35.55
C ASP A 73 -13.08 20.31 35.72
N GLY A 74 -12.98 21.49 35.11
CA GLY A 74 -11.80 22.36 35.15
C GLY A 74 -10.63 21.83 34.32
N ARG A 75 -10.85 20.83 33.47
CA ARG A 75 -9.82 20.22 32.61
C ARG A 75 -9.92 20.71 31.18
N TYR A 76 -8.84 20.55 30.43
CA TYR A 76 -8.83 20.74 28.98
C TYR A 76 -9.50 19.54 28.30
N HIS A 77 -10.33 19.77 27.29
CA HIS A 77 -10.98 18.75 26.49
C HIS A 77 -10.67 18.98 25.03
N HIS A 78 -10.20 17.93 24.36
CA HIS A 78 -9.86 17.94 22.95
C HIS A 78 -10.37 16.67 22.28
N LYS A 79 -10.79 16.77 21.02
CA LYS A 79 -11.30 15.64 20.24
C LYS A 79 -10.34 15.30 19.12
N VAL A 80 -10.10 14.00 18.96
CA VAL A 80 -9.33 13.47 17.83
C VAL A 80 -10.18 12.41 17.12
N LEU A 81 -10.04 12.34 15.79
CA LEU A 81 -10.81 11.46 14.92
C LEU A 81 -9.92 10.34 14.38
N ASP A 82 -10.54 9.24 13.94
CA ASP A 82 -9.93 8.19 13.11
C ASP A 82 -8.75 7.40 13.71
N PHE A 83 -8.59 7.39 15.05
CA PHE A 83 -7.58 6.58 15.73
C PHE A 83 -8.14 5.27 16.30
N SER A 84 -7.37 4.19 16.14
CA SER A 84 -7.60 2.94 16.86
C SER A 84 -7.41 3.16 18.37
N LEU A 85 -8.40 2.71 19.16
CA LEU A 85 -8.33 2.76 20.62
C LEU A 85 -7.05 2.13 21.17
N ALA A 86 -6.66 0.97 20.62
CA ALA A 86 -5.46 0.25 21.05
C ALA A 86 -4.18 1.03 20.72
N ALA A 87 -4.10 1.62 19.52
CA ALA A 87 -2.94 2.41 19.12
C ALA A 87 -2.82 3.68 19.96
N MET A 88 -3.91 4.44 20.10
CA MET A 88 -3.96 5.64 20.94
C MET A 88 -3.55 5.33 22.38
N SER A 89 -4.09 4.26 22.96
CA SER A 89 -3.74 3.83 24.32
C SER A 89 -2.23 3.58 24.46
N LEU A 90 -1.62 2.91 23.48
CA LEU A 90 -0.19 2.60 23.53
C LEU A 90 0.69 3.84 23.33
N VAL A 91 0.34 4.70 22.37
CA VAL A 91 1.04 5.98 22.17
C VAL A 91 0.98 6.84 23.43
N MET A 92 -0.21 6.96 24.05
CA MET A 92 -0.37 7.72 25.28
C MET A 92 0.44 7.11 26.44
N ASN A 93 0.43 5.79 26.62
CA ASN A 93 1.28 5.15 27.64
C ASN A 93 2.77 5.40 27.39
N ILE A 94 3.25 5.29 26.15
CA ILE A 94 4.66 5.51 25.82
C ILE A 94 5.06 6.97 26.05
N ALA A 95 4.24 7.93 25.57
CA ALA A 95 4.46 9.36 25.76
C ALA A 95 4.54 9.76 27.25
N HIS A 96 3.85 9.01 28.12
CA HIS A 96 3.85 9.21 29.57
C HIS A 96 4.82 8.28 30.33
N LEU A 97 5.75 7.62 29.61
CA LEU A 97 6.75 6.70 30.16
C LEU A 97 6.17 5.52 30.96
N GLN A 98 4.91 5.15 30.71
CA GLN A 98 4.23 4.00 31.31
C GLN A 98 4.62 2.70 30.57
N THR A 99 5.92 2.43 30.49
CA THR A 99 6.50 1.36 29.66
C THR A 99 6.03 -0.05 30.06
N HIS A 100 5.63 -0.25 31.31
CA HIS A 100 5.09 -1.52 31.82
C HIS A 100 3.71 -1.87 31.24
N MET A 101 2.99 -0.89 30.69
CA MET A 101 1.71 -1.08 30.01
C MET A 101 1.87 -1.45 28.53
N VAL A 102 3.10 -1.41 28.00
CA VAL A 102 3.39 -1.70 26.61
C VAL A 102 3.56 -3.22 26.41
N PRO A 103 2.72 -3.88 25.60
CA PRO A 103 2.75 -5.32 25.43
C PRO A 103 3.99 -5.74 24.63
N ARG A 104 4.47 -6.97 24.88
CA ARG A 104 5.58 -7.54 24.12
C ARG A 104 5.21 -8.02 22.71
N ASN A 105 3.92 -8.16 22.43
CA ASN A 105 3.42 -8.60 21.13
C ASN A 105 2.31 -7.66 20.67
N VAL A 106 2.34 -7.30 19.39
CA VAL A 106 1.29 -6.55 18.71
C VAL A 106 1.02 -7.21 17.36
N THR A 107 -0.16 -6.97 16.80
CA THR A 107 -0.46 -7.35 15.41
C THR A 107 0.19 -6.34 14.46
N LEU A 108 0.32 -6.70 13.18
CA LEU A 108 0.78 -5.76 12.15
C LEU A 108 -0.14 -4.53 12.09
N GLU A 109 -1.45 -4.75 12.17
CA GLU A 109 -2.43 -3.67 12.19
C GLU A 109 -2.21 -2.71 13.36
N THR A 110 -2.09 -3.21 14.60
CA THR A 110 -1.82 -2.35 15.76
C THR A 110 -0.48 -1.63 15.62
N PHE A 111 0.57 -2.32 15.14
CA PHE A 111 1.86 -1.70 14.89
C PHE A 111 1.73 -0.51 13.93
N ILE A 112 1.10 -0.71 12.77
CA ILE A 112 0.94 0.35 11.78
C ILE A 112 0.05 1.47 12.32
N SER A 113 -1.03 1.17 13.03
CA SER A 113 -1.88 2.18 13.66
C SER A 113 -1.14 3.02 14.70
N ILE A 114 -0.17 2.46 15.44
CA ILE A 114 0.70 3.22 16.35
C ILE A 114 1.55 4.21 15.54
N ILE A 115 2.15 3.76 14.44
CA ILE A 115 3.00 4.62 13.60
C ILE A 115 2.18 5.75 12.98
N THR A 116 1.00 5.45 12.42
CA THR A 116 0.07 6.45 11.90
C THR A 116 -0.34 7.44 13.00
N CYS A 117 -0.68 6.95 14.19
CA CYS A 117 -1.03 7.79 15.33
C CYS A 117 0.11 8.73 15.73
N CYS A 118 1.36 8.26 15.78
CA CYS A 118 2.51 9.11 16.07
C CYS A 118 2.74 10.14 14.95
N ASN A 119 2.59 9.76 13.69
CA ASN A 119 2.75 10.67 12.56
C ASN A 119 1.71 11.80 12.59
N ASP A 120 0.43 11.45 12.72
CA ASP A 120 -0.68 12.40 12.63
C ASP A 120 -0.72 13.35 13.83
N LEU A 121 -0.39 12.86 15.02
CA LEU A 121 -0.24 13.68 16.22
C LEU A 121 1.18 14.22 16.40
N SER A 122 2.05 14.10 15.40
CA SER A 122 3.44 14.59 15.43
C SER A 122 4.18 14.26 16.73
N VAL A 123 4.01 13.03 17.23
CA VAL A 123 4.58 12.55 18.50
C VAL A 123 6.00 12.06 18.23
N ASP A 124 6.98 12.82 18.72
CA ASP A 124 8.41 12.51 18.70
C ASP A 124 8.78 11.66 19.93
N ILE A 125 8.40 10.39 19.89
CA ILE A 125 8.80 9.38 20.87
C ILE A 125 9.76 8.38 20.25
N GLU A 126 10.79 8.00 21.00
CA GLU A 126 11.73 6.98 20.56
C GLU A 126 11.02 5.61 20.51
N LEU A 127 10.54 5.22 19.32
CA LEU A 127 9.89 3.93 19.10
C LEU A 127 10.88 2.77 18.94
N GLN A 128 12.17 3.06 18.74
CA GLN A 128 13.20 2.07 18.47
C GLN A 128 13.26 0.92 19.51
N PRO A 129 13.17 1.16 20.83
CA PRO A 129 13.13 0.09 21.82
C PRO A 129 11.96 -0.87 21.63
N TYR A 130 10.79 -0.35 21.27
CA TYR A 130 9.57 -1.15 21.06
C TYR A 130 9.59 -1.86 19.71
N ASN A 131 10.14 -1.23 18.67
CA ASN A 131 10.36 -1.86 17.37
C ASN A 131 11.28 -3.08 17.50
N ASN A 132 12.33 -3.00 18.32
CA ASN A 132 13.21 -4.15 18.61
C ASN A 132 12.49 -5.33 19.29
N ILE A 133 11.37 -5.07 19.97
CA ILE A 133 10.54 -6.10 20.61
C ILE A 133 9.52 -6.66 19.62
N TRP A 134 8.82 -5.80 18.87
CA TRP A 134 7.71 -6.18 18.01
C TRP A 134 8.14 -6.73 16.66
N ALA A 135 9.13 -6.10 16.01
CA ALA A 135 9.54 -6.46 14.65
C ALA A 135 10.01 -7.92 14.52
N PRO A 136 10.79 -8.50 15.44
CA PRO A 136 11.18 -9.92 15.35
C PRO A 136 10.01 -10.90 15.38
N GLN A 137 8.90 -10.56 16.04
CA GLN A 137 7.71 -11.42 16.09
C GLN A 137 6.88 -11.27 14.83
N LEU A 138 6.68 -10.04 14.36
CA LEU A 138 5.99 -9.75 13.10
C LEU A 138 6.71 -10.37 11.91
N ASN A 139 8.05 -10.36 11.91
CA ASN A 139 8.86 -10.95 10.85
C ASN A 139 8.68 -12.47 10.69
N LYS A 140 8.21 -13.19 11.72
CA LYS A 140 7.94 -14.63 11.68
C LYS A 140 6.58 -14.97 11.07
N LEU A 141 5.70 -13.99 10.91
CA LEU A 141 4.35 -14.24 10.39
C LEU A 141 4.39 -14.57 8.90
N VAL A 142 3.42 -15.37 8.46
CA VAL A 142 3.20 -15.64 7.03
C VAL A 142 2.75 -14.34 6.37
N ARG A 143 3.47 -13.96 5.32
CA ARG A 143 3.29 -12.67 4.65
C ARG A 143 2.30 -12.84 3.50
N SER A 144 1.34 -11.93 3.40
CA SER A 144 0.49 -11.83 2.22
C SER A 144 1.11 -10.83 1.25
N TYR A 145 1.76 -11.32 0.18
CA TYR A 145 2.20 -10.49 -0.95
C TYR A 145 1.04 -10.23 -1.93
N GLN A 146 -0.09 -9.81 -1.38
CA GLN A 146 -1.29 -9.46 -2.12
C GLN A 146 -1.43 -7.95 -2.21
N TYR A 147 -2.04 -7.48 -3.29
CA TYR A 147 -2.48 -6.10 -3.39
C TYR A 147 -3.63 -5.83 -2.43
N GLY A 148 -3.62 -4.67 -1.79
CA GLY A 148 -4.62 -4.24 -0.82
C GLY A 148 -3.98 -3.62 0.42
N LEU A 149 -4.82 -3.20 1.37
CA LEU A 149 -4.38 -2.53 2.61
C LEU A 149 -3.34 -3.34 3.38
N GLU A 150 -3.51 -4.66 3.46
CA GLU A 150 -2.56 -5.53 4.17
C GLU A 150 -1.18 -5.55 3.50
N GLY A 151 -1.13 -5.54 2.17
CA GLY A 151 0.13 -5.43 1.43
C GLY A 151 0.83 -4.08 1.65
N MET A 152 0.05 -2.99 1.77
CA MET A 152 0.59 -1.66 2.07
C MET A 152 1.13 -1.59 3.51
N ARG A 153 0.44 -2.21 4.47
CA ARG A 153 0.92 -2.34 5.86
C ARG A 153 2.26 -3.06 5.91
N TRP A 154 2.41 -4.17 5.19
CA TRP A 154 3.68 -4.87 5.10
C TRP A 154 4.78 -4.05 4.40
N LEU A 155 4.42 -3.28 3.38
CA LEU A 155 5.36 -2.38 2.71
C LEU A 155 5.88 -1.30 3.67
N LEU A 156 4.99 -0.67 4.46
CA LEU A 156 5.37 0.33 5.47
C LEU A 156 6.20 -0.31 6.59
N PHE A 157 5.79 -1.46 7.09
CA PHE A 157 6.53 -2.20 8.11
C PHE A 157 7.97 -2.52 7.65
N ALA A 158 8.13 -2.99 6.41
CA ALA A 158 9.44 -3.28 5.84
C ALA A 158 10.32 -2.04 5.74
N TYR A 159 9.72 -0.90 5.39
CA TYR A 159 10.40 0.40 5.37
C TYR A 159 10.90 0.80 6.76
N LEU A 160 10.04 0.73 7.78
CA LEU A 160 10.39 1.10 9.15
C LEU A 160 11.42 0.16 9.79
N CYS A 161 11.50 -1.08 9.33
CA CYS A 161 12.46 -2.07 9.83
C CYS A 161 13.78 -2.11 9.05
N ASP A 162 13.97 -1.24 8.04
CA ASP A 162 15.13 -1.29 7.12
C ASP A 162 15.29 -2.69 6.46
N ASP A 163 14.17 -3.38 6.16
CA ASP A 163 14.16 -4.65 5.42
C ASP A 163 13.95 -4.41 3.92
N TRP A 164 15.05 -4.21 3.20
CA TRP A 164 15.03 -3.84 1.78
C TRP A 164 14.40 -4.94 0.92
N TYR A 165 14.72 -6.18 1.25
CA TYR A 165 14.25 -7.33 0.50
C TYR A 165 12.72 -7.41 0.60
N MET A 166 12.19 -7.23 1.81
CA MET A 166 10.76 -7.24 2.04
C MET A 166 10.06 -6.03 1.42
N PHE A 167 10.65 -4.84 1.52
CA PHE A 167 10.14 -3.63 0.89
C PHE A 167 10.02 -3.83 -0.62
N ARG A 168 11.11 -4.26 -1.27
CA ARG A 168 11.15 -4.51 -2.70
C ARG A 168 10.09 -5.53 -3.15
N THR A 169 10.01 -6.67 -2.47
CA THR A 169 9.04 -7.72 -2.85
C THR A 169 7.60 -7.22 -2.73
N SER A 170 7.28 -6.51 -1.64
CA SER A 170 5.95 -5.95 -1.41
C SER A 170 5.60 -4.88 -2.44
N ALA A 171 6.54 -3.99 -2.75
CA ALA A 171 6.33 -2.93 -3.74
C ALA A 171 6.19 -3.48 -5.16
N VAL A 172 6.96 -4.50 -5.55
CA VAL A 172 6.78 -5.19 -6.84
C VAL A 172 5.40 -5.85 -6.90
N ALA A 173 4.95 -6.52 -5.83
CA ALA A 173 3.62 -7.09 -5.77
C ALA A 173 2.53 -6.01 -5.94
N MET A 174 2.67 -4.88 -5.25
CA MET A 174 1.75 -3.74 -5.39
C MET A 174 1.69 -3.21 -6.82
N MET A 175 2.83 -2.95 -7.47
CA MET A 175 2.86 -2.46 -8.85
C MET A 175 2.32 -3.48 -9.85
N THR A 176 2.58 -4.77 -9.62
CA THR A 176 2.17 -5.86 -10.53
C THR A 176 0.67 -6.09 -10.48
N LYS A 177 0.09 -6.08 -9.27
CA LYS A 177 -1.28 -6.52 -9.01
C LYS A 177 -2.29 -5.39 -8.91
N SER A 178 -1.86 -4.14 -8.72
CA SER A 178 -2.78 -2.99 -8.63
C SER A 178 -3.48 -2.73 -9.97
N PRO A 179 -4.84 -2.77 -10.02
CA PRO A 179 -5.60 -2.41 -11.22
C PRO A 179 -5.75 -0.89 -11.39
N LEU A 180 -5.46 -0.12 -10.34
CA LEU A 180 -5.60 1.33 -10.28
C LEU A 180 -4.29 1.98 -9.84
N GLU A 181 -4.30 3.30 -9.72
CA GLU A 181 -3.23 3.98 -8.98
C GLU A 181 -3.16 3.45 -7.55
N ILE A 182 -1.94 3.18 -7.10
CA ILE A 182 -1.65 2.80 -5.74
C ILE A 182 -1.95 4.03 -4.88
N ASP A 183 -2.89 3.89 -3.95
CA ASP A 183 -3.16 4.86 -2.91
C ASP A 183 -2.82 4.25 -1.56
N PHE A 184 -2.12 4.99 -0.70
CA PHE A 184 -1.67 4.48 0.60
C PHE A 184 -2.70 4.69 1.71
N HIS A 185 -3.88 5.23 1.41
CA HIS A 185 -4.99 5.36 2.36
C HIS A 185 -4.58 5.99 3.70
N GLY A 186 -3.79 7.08 3.64
CA GLY A 186 -3.33 7.81 4.82
C GLY A 186 -2.14 7.16 5.57
N LEU A 187 -1.58 6.06 5.07
CA LEU A 187 -0.39 5.47 5.70
C LEU A 187 0.84 6.39 5.53
N PRO A 188 1.65 6.57 6.60
CA PRO A 188 2.76 7.52 6.61
C PRO A 188 4.00 6.95 5.90
N PHE A 189 4.02 7.06 4.57
CA PHE A 189 5.20 6.77 3.76
C PHE A 189 6.04 8.03 3.52
N LEU A 190 7.31 7.85 3.15
CA LEU A 190 8.13 8.96 2.67
C LEU A 190 7.45 9.72 1.52
N PRO A 191 7.67 11.04 1.43
CA PRO A 191 7.32 11.83 0.25
C PRO A 191 7.80 11.14 -1.03
N ASP A 192 6.98 11.20 -2.08
CA ASP A 192 7.23 10.63 -3.41
C ASP A 192 7.16 9.11 -3.53
N THR A 193 7.01 8.34 -2.43
CA THR A 193 6.96 6.87 -2.51
C THR A 193 5.80 6.41 -3.39
N LYS A 194 4.63 7.03 -3.21
CA LYS A 194 3.40 6.75 -3.97
C LYS A 194 3.61 7.04 -5.45
N GLU A 195 4.15 8.22 -5.75
CA GLU A 195 4.43 8.74 -7.08
C GLU A 195 5.41 7.83 -7.81
N LYS A 196 6.51 7.43 -7.16
CA LYS A 196 7.52 6.54 -7.74
C LYS A 196 6.95 5.17 -8.09
N LEU A 197 6.17 4.55 -7.21
CA LEU A 197 5.56 3.24 -7.49
C LEU A 197 4.55 3.34 -8.64
N ASN A 198 3.70 4.37 -8.64
CA ASN A 198 2.75 4.59 -9.72
C ASN A 198 3.42 4.91 -11.06
N GLU A 199 4.51 5.67 -11.05
CA GLU A 199 5.27 5.99 -12.26
C GLU A 199 5.87 4.71 -12.88
N GLN A 200 6.49 3.86 -12.07
CA GLN A 200 7.07 2.59 -12.54
C GLN A 200 6.01 1.61 -13.03
N ARG A 201 4.91 1.46 -12.28
CA ARG A 201 3.73 0.69 -12.70
C ARG A 201 3.23 1.14 -14.07
N SER A 202 3.00 2.44 -14.22
CA SER A 202 2.49 3.04 -15.45
C SER A 202 3.49 2.93 -16.60
N LYS A 203 4.80 3.01 -16.34
CA LYS A 203 5.85 2.77 -17.36
C LYS A 203 5.83 1.33 -17.86
N ALA A 204 5.70 0.35 -16.97
CA ALA A 204 5.64 -1.06 -17.34
C ALA A 204 4.41 -1.39 -18.18
N ILE A 205 3.22 -0.94 -17.76
CA ILE A 205 1.97 -1.15 -18.50
C ILE A 205 2.02 -0.49 -19.89
N ARG A 206 2.46 0.78 -19.97
CA ARG A 206 2.59 1.47 -21.26
C ARG A 206 3.58 0.77 -22.19
N ALA A 207 4.70 0.29 -21.66
CA ALA A 207 5.67 -0.46 -22.45
C ALA A 207 5.07 -1.74 -23.03
N LEU A 208 4.32 -2.51 -22.23
CA LEU A 208 3.65 -3.73 -22.67
C LEU A 208 2.65 -3.46 -23.80
N LEU A 209 1.78 -2.45 -23.64
CA LEU A 209 0.80 -2.07 -24.67
C LEU A 209 1.47 -1.55 -25.95
N LYS A 210 2.48 -0.69 -25.81
CA LYS A 210 3.22 -0.11 -26.93
C LYS A 210 3.96 -1.18 -27.73
N ASP A 211 4.69 -2.06 -27.05
CA ASP A 211 5.48 -3.09 -27.71
C ASP A 211 4.57 -4.16 -28.35
N THR A 212 3.40 -4.46 -27.76
CA THR A 212 2.36 -5.30 -28.39
C THR A 212 1.79 -4.65 -29.65
N ARG A 213 1.51 -3.34 -29.62
CA ARG A 213 1.08 -2.57 -30.81
C ARG A 213 2.16 -2.59 -31.90
N MET A 214 3.43 -2.42 -31.50
CA MET A 214 4.56 -2.49 -32.43
C MET A 214 4.64 -3.84 -33.12
N LEU A 215 4.46 -4.94 -32.38
CA LEU A 215 4.40 -6.29 -32.96
C LEU A 215 3.29 -6.43 -34.00
N MET A 216 2.09 -5.89 -33.74
CA MET A 216 1.01 -5.87 -34.75
C MET A 216 1.44 -5.12 -36.02
N THR A 217 2.10 -3.97 -35.88
CA THR A 217 2.62 -3.19 -37.02
C THR A 217 3.70 -3.94 -37.78
N GLN A 218 4.61 -4.62 -37.08
CA GLN A 218 5.68 -5.41 -37.70
C GLN A 218 5.14 -6.62 -38.46
N LEU A 219 4.18 -7.35 -37.89
CA LEU A 219 3.47 -8.43 -38.56
C LEU A 219 2.72 -7.94 -39.81
N THR A 220 2.09 -6.76 -39.73
CA THR A 220 1.40 -6.15 -40.89
C THR A 220 2.36 -5.77 -42.01
N ALA A 221 3.57 -5.32 -41.66
CA ALA A 221 4.61 -4.93 -42.61
C ALA A 221 5.46 -6.11 -43.13
N GLY A 222 5.17 -7.34 -42.68
CA GLY A 222 5.92 -8.54 -43.06
C GLY A 222 7.33 -8.63 -42.47
N LEU A 223 7.61 -7.91 -41.37
CA LEU A 223 8.94 -7.84 -40.75
C LEU A 223 9.23 -8.99 -39.78
N GLU A 224 8.19 -9.68 -39.33
CA GLU A 224 8.30 -10.88 -38.50
C GLU A 224 7.95 -12.12 -39.34
N GLY A 225 8.00 -13.31 -38.74
CA GLY A 225 7.62 -14.57 -39.39
C GLY A 225 8.53 -14.99 -40.55
N CYS A 226 8.29 -16.17 -41.10
CA CYS A 226 9.09 -16.70 -42.21
C CYS A 226 8.45 -16.51 -43.59
N SER A 227 7.18 -16.08 -43.64
CA SER A 227 6.42 -15.89 -44.88
C SER A 227 5.20 -14.99 -44.65
N GLU A 228 4.68 -14.41 -45.74
CA GLU A 228 3.43 -13.65 -45.75
C GLU A 228 2.27 -14.41 -45.08
N PHE A 229 2.21 -15.73 -45.31
CA PHE A 229 1.22 -16.59 -44.69
C PHE A 229 1.35 -16.63 -43.15
N CYS A 230 2.57 -16.82 -42.63
CA CYS A 230 2.80 -16.84 -41.19
C CYS A 230 2.47 -15.47 -40.56
N ASN A 231 2.78 -14.39 -41.26
CA ASN A 231 2.49 -13.03 -40.81
C ASN A 231 1.00 -12.77 -40.67
N ALA A 232 0.23 -13.09 -41.71
CA ALA A 232 -1.23 -12.98 -41.67
C ALA A 232 -1.84 -13.87 -40.56
N LEU A 233 -1.35 -15.10 -40.41
CA LEU A 233 -1.84 -16.04 -39.39
C LEU A 233 -1.56 -15.54 -37.96
N MET A 234 -0.33 -15.10 -37.68
CA MET A 234 0.06 -14.56 -36.38
C MET A 234 -0.66 -13.24 -36.08
N LEU A 235 -0.77 -12.33 -37.05
CA LEU A 235 -1.52 -11.08 -36.90
C LEU A 235 -2.99 -11.33 -36.60
N GLY A 236 -3.62 -12.26 -37.34
CA GLY A 236 -5.00 -12.66 -37.12
C GLY A 236 -5.21 -13.30 -35.74
N SER A 237 -4.28 -14.16 -35.32
CA SER A 237 -4.30 -14.81 -33.99
C SER A 237 -4.14 -13.78 -32.87
N LEU A 238 -3.16 -12.88 -32.99
CA LEU A 238 -2.92 -11.80 -32.03
C LEU A 238 -4.13 -10.88 -31.95
N SER A 239 -4.65 -10.41 -33.08
CA SER A 239 -5.80 -9.50 -33.14
C SER A 239 -7.05 -10.13 -32.52
N ARG A 240 -7.35 -11.39 -32.85
CA ARG A 240 -8.48 -12.13 -32.27
C ARG A 240 -8.29 -12.42 -30.79
N GLY A 241 -7.08 -12.77 -30.37
CA GLY A 241 -6.72 -12.98 -28.98
C GLY A 241 -6.95 -11.72 -28.14
N LEU A 242 -6.38 -10.60 -28.57
CA LEU A 242 -6.56 -9.30 -27.94
C LEU A 242 -8.03 -8.87 -27.91
N GLN A 243 -8.80 -9.15 -28.97
CA GLN A 243 -10.23 -8.85 -29.02
C GLN A 243 -11.03 -9.72 -28.02
N ARG A 244 -10.77 -11.03 -27.96
CA ARG A 244 -11.41 -11.95 -27.02
C ARG A 244 -11.07 -11.62 -25.56
N ALA A 245 -9.84 -11.17 -25.31
CA ALA A 245 -9.40 -10.68 -24.02
C ALA A 245 -9.96 -9.30 -23.65
N GLY A 246 -10.66 -8.61 -24.58
CA GLY A 246 -11.22 -7.28 -24.35
C GLY A 246 -10.18 -6.16 -24.25
N ILE A 247 -8.95 -6.39 -24.72
CA ILE A 247 -7.83 -5.46 -24.60
C ILE A 247 -7.36 -4.88 -25.95
N LEU A 248 -7.92 -5.32 -27.09
CA LEU A 248 -7.54 -4.80 -28.40
C LEU A 248 -7.65 -3.28 -28.49
N HIS A 249 -8.77 -2.70 -28.04
CA HIS A 249 -8.94 -1.25 -28.02
C HIS A 249 -7.85 -0.54 -27.19
N ARG A 250 -7.44 -1.15 -26.06
CA ARG A 250 -6.36 -0.65 -25.21
C ARG A 250 -5.03 -0.68 -25.94
N VAL A 251 -4.72 -1.80 -26.58
CA VAL A 251 -3.52 -1.95 -27.39
C VAL A 251 -3.51 -0.99 -28.57
N LEU A 252 -4.63 -0.65 -29.21
CA LEU A 252 -4.64 0.22 -30.39
C LEU A 252 -4.65 1.73 -30.06
N HIS A 253 -5.37 2.15 -29.01
CA HIS A 253 -5.68 3.56 -28.80
C HIS A 253 -5.08 4.18 -27.54
N HIS A 254 -4.71 3.38 -26.53
CA HIS A 254 -4.22 3.98 -25.28
C HIS A 254 -2.72 4.27 -25.36
N SER A 255 -2.37 5.55 -25.16
CA SER A 255 -1.01 6.05 -24.94
C SER A 255 -0.61 5.94 -23.46
N ASP A 256 -1.61 6.03 -22.59
CA ASP A 256 -1.47 6.08 -21.14
C ASP A 256 -1.74 4.72 -20.50
N ALA A 257 -1.28 4.52 -19.27
CA ALA A 257 -1.54 3.30 -18.52
C ALA A 257 -3.05 3.23 -18.22
N PRO A 258 -3.81 2.30 -18.84
CA PRO A 258 -5.24 2.24 -18.63
C PRO A 258 -5.59 1.96 -17.17
N GLU A 259 -6.61 2.64 -16.67
CA GLU A 259 -7.26 2.28 -15.41
C GLU A 259 -8.06 0.96 -15.56
N GLY A 260 -8.16 0.26 -14.44
CA GLY A 260 -9.02 -0.91 -14.27
C GLY A 260 -8.39 -2.24 -14.68
N VAL A 261 -7.10 -2.27 -15.05
CA VAL A 261 -6.39 -3.52 -15.37
C VAL A 261 -4.98 -3.48 -14.78
N SER A 262 -4.60 -4.53 -14.05
CA SER A 262 -3.26 -4.67 -13.48
C SER A 262 -2.25 -5.12 -14.53
N TYR A 263 -0.96 -4.93 -14.24
CA TYR A 263 0.10 -5.46 -15.09
C TYR A 263 0.01 -7.00 -15.19
N GLU A 264 -0.17 -7.68 -14.05
CA GLU A 264 -0.35 -9.14 -13.96
C GLU A 264 -1.50 -9.61 -14.87
N ARG A 265 -2.64 -8.92 -14.81
CA ARG A 265 -3.79 -9.28 -15.63
C ARG A 265 -3.52 -9.08 -17.11
N LEU A 266 -2.81 -8.01 -17.49
CA LEU A 266 -2.44 -7.78 -18.89
C LEU A 266 -1.47 -8.85 -19.40
N THR A 267 -0.47 -9.22 -18.60
CA THR A 267 0.49 -10.28 -18.99
C THR A 267 -0.21 -11.61 -19.15
N GLU A 268 -1.05 -12.02 -18.20
CA GLU A 268 -1.87 -13.23 -18.33
C GLU A 268 -2.69 -13.21 -19.63
N LEU A 269 -3.42 -12.13 -19.88
CA LEU A 269 -4.27 -12.02 -21.07
C LEU A 269 -3.48 -12.11 -22.38
N ILE A 270 -2.23 -11.66 -22.39
CA ILE A 270 -1.34 -11.74 -23.56
C ILE A 270 -0.72 -13.15 -23.69
N GLU A 271 -0.28 -13.75 -22.59
CA GLU A 271 0.30 -15.11 -22.55
C GLU A 271 -0.69 -16.18 -23.02
N TYR A 272 -1.97 -16.03 -22.70
CA TYR A 272 -3.02 -16.96 -23.11
C TYR A 272 -3.55 -16.73 -24.54
N ILE A 273 -2.94 -15.84 -25.33
CA ILE A 273 -3.33 -15.67 -26.74
C ILE A 273 -2.89 -16.90 -27.53
N ASP A 274 -3.84 -17.81 -27.73
CA ASP A 274 -3.63 -19.03 -28.49
C ASP A 274 -3.59 -18.75 -30.00
N VAL A 275 -2.67 -19.43 -30.70
CA VAL A 275 -2.70 -19.55 -32.15
C VAL A 275 -3.59 -20.74 -32.45
N PRO A 276 -4.71 -20.59 -33.18
CA PRO A 276 -5.57 -21.72 -33.51
C PRO A 276 -4.73 -22.84 -34.11
N ARG A 277 -4.73 -24.01 -33.47
CA ARG A 277 -4.15 -25.22 -34.07
C ARG A 277 -4.96 -25.53 -35.31
N MET A 278 -4.35 -25.36 -36.48
CA MET A 278 -4.93 -25.87 -37.72
C MET A 278 -5.10 -27.38 -37.54
N SER A 279 -6.26 -27.93 -37.88
CA SER A 279 -6.52 -29.37 -37.82
C SER A 279 -5.45 -30.15 -38.60
N ASP A 280 -5.18 -31.40 -38.20
CA ASP A 280 -4.10 -32.24 -38.74
C ASP A 280 -4.11 -32.39 -40.29
N GLU A 281 -5.27 -32.21 -40.92
CA GLU A 281 -5.42 -32.21 -42.39
C GLU A 281 -4.78 -30.98 -43.09
N ALA A 282 -4.54 -29.88 -42.36
CA ALA A 282 -3.85 -28.67 -42.81
C ALA A 282 -2.44 -28.52 -42.20
N ALA A 283 -1.98 -29.53 -41.45
CA ALA A 283 -0.66 -29.57 -40.80
C ALA A 283 0.57 -29.32 -41.71
N PRO A 284 0.57 -29.61 -43.03
CA PRO A 284 1.76 -29.36 -43.88
C PRO A 284 2.17 -27.88 -43.95
N TYR A 285 1.29 -26.95 -43.54
CA TYR A 285 1.49 -25.51 -43.65
C TYR A 285 1.74 -24.81 -42.30
N VAL A 286 1.75 -25.54 -41.19
CA VAL A 286 2.01 -24.94 -39.87
C VAL A 286 3.52 -24.86 -39.66
N CYS A 287 4.04 -23.65 -39.77
CA CYS A 287 5.44 -23.37 -39.48
C CYS A 287 5.72 -23.56 -37.98
N GLU A 288 6.46 -24.62 -37.61
CA GLU A 288 6.79 -24.90 -36.20
C GLU A 288 7.65 -23.81 -35.54
N SER A 289 8.42 -23.06 -36.35
CA SER A 289 9.32 -22.01 -35.88
C SER A 289 8.62 -20.65 -35.70
N CYS A 290 7.46 -20.41 -36.33
CA CYS A 290 6.71 -19.14 -36.20
C CYS A 290 5.57 -19.27 -35.19
N ARG A 291 5.90 -19.25 -33.89
CA ARG A 291 4.92 -19.22 -32.81
C ARG A 291 4.85 -17.83 -32.19
N LEU A 292 3.62 -17.34 -32.02
CA LEU A 292 3.36 -16.01 -31.45
C LEU A 292 3.97 -15.85 -30.04
N VAL A 293 4.01 -16.93 -29.24
CA VAL A 293 4.63 -16.94 -27.91
C VAL A 293 6.10 -16.47 -27.95
N TYR A 294 6.88 -16.85 -28.96
CA TYR A 294 8.28 -16.44 -29.09
C TYR A 294 8.44 -14.94 -29.38
N LEU A 295 7.40 -14.28 -29.89
CA LEU A 295 7.38 -12.84 -30.12
C LEU A 295 6.81 -12.08 -28.91
N LEU A 296 5.91 -12.69 -28.15
CA LEU A 296 5.28 -12.08 -26.97
C LEU A 296 6.15 -12.20 -25.70
N ASP A 297 6.85 -13.31 -25.49
CA ASP A 297 7.68 -13.51 -24.30
C ASP A 297 8.75 -12.41 -24.12
N PRO A 298 9.51 -12.00 -25.16
CA PRO A 298 10.47 -10.91 -25.02
C PRO A 298 9.81 -9.59 -24.65
N ILE A 299 8.59 -9.33 -25.14
CA ILE A 299 7.82 -8.13 -24.83
C ILE A 299 7.44 -8.13 -23.35
N ILE A 300 6.93 -9.24 -22.84
CA ILE A 300 6.54 -9.41 -21.44
C ILE A 300 7.76 -9.24 -20.52
N VAL A 301 8.85 -9.96 -20.79
CA VAL A 301 10.10 -9.90 -19.99
C VAL A 301 10.66 -8.48 -19.97
N LYS A 302 10.70 -7.82 -21.14
CA LYS A 302 11.18 -6.44 -21.25
C LYS A 302 10.30 -5.47 -20.45
N ALA A 303 8.98 -5.65 -20.47
CA ALA A 303 8.06 -4.85 -19.66
C ALA A 303 8.23 -5.13 -18.15
N GLN A 304 8.42 -6.39 -17.76
CA GLN A 304 8.62 -6.81 -16.37
C GLN A 304 9.91 -6.21 -15.79
N ASN A 305 10.97 -6.13 -16.59
CA ASN A 305 12.23 -5.49 -16.20
C ASN A 305 12.11 -3.98 -15.91
N ARG A 306 10.95 -3.37 -16.15
CA ARG A 306 10.64 -1.99 -15.73
C ARG A 306 10.02 -1.91 -14.34
N LEU A 307 9.50 -3.02 -13.80
CA LEU A 307 9.03 -3.12 -12.41
C LEU A 307 10.20 -3.31 -11.45
N VAL A 308 11.26 -2.52 -11.62
CA VAL A 308 12.48 -2.60 -10.83
C VAL A 308 12.56 -1.39 -9.91
N ILE A 309 12.85 -1.68 -8.65
CA ILE A 309 13.00 -0.71 -7.58
C ILE A 309 14.47 -0.74 -7.16
N LYS A 310 15.11 0.42 -7.09
CA LYS A 310 16.52 0.57 -6.66
C LYS A 310 16.57 1.23 -5.29
N ARG A 311 17.54 0.85 -4.45
CA ARG A 311 17.69 1.37 -3.08
C ARG A 311 17.79 2.89 -3.05
N LYS A 312 18.65 3.47 -3.90
CA LYS A 312 18.77 4.92 -4.06
C LYS A 312 17.47 5.67 -4.36
N ASP A 313 16.53 5.04 -5.07
CA ASP A 313 15.29 5.73 -5.48
C ASP A 313 14.39 5.98 -4.27
N PHE A 314 14.62 5.30 -3.14
CA PHE A 314 13.80 5.36 -1.92
C PHE A 314 14.59 5.84 -0.69
N GLY A 315 15.82 6.35 -0.86
CA GLY A 315 16.62 6.90 0.25
C GLY A 315 17.29 5.84 1.14
N TRP A 316 17.48 4.62 0.64
CA TRP A 316 18.09 3.50 1.37
C TRP A 316 19.60 3.33 1.15
N GLU A 317 20.22 4.32 0.53
CA GLU A 317 21.68 4.39 0.39
C GLU A 317 22.17 5.49 1.34
N ALA A 318 23.02 5.09 2.29
CA ALA A 318 23.85 5.98 3.09
C ALA A 318 24.95 6.61 2.23
#